data_AF-A0A1W9NUW3-F1
#
_entry.id   AF-A0A1W9NUW3-F1
#
_cell.length_a   1.000
_cell.length_b   1.000
_cell.length_c   1.000
_cell.angle_alpha   90.00
_cell.angle_beta   90.00
_cell.angle_gamma   90.00
#
_symmetry.space_group_name_H-M   'P 1'
#
loop_
_entity.id
_entity.type
_entity.pdbx_description
1 polymer ?
#
loop_
_entity_poly.entity_id
_entity_poly.type
_entity_poly.pdbx_seq_one_letter_code
_entity_poly.pdbx_strand_id
1 'polypeptide(L)'
;MAACPVVTKTGETRDRDILSRIISTPADRILKKDGWELKVWITGKGSRSQGEYSILTHNGEEVCPQKKDEILVTPIGIMKYIDSHLVWGWHGWYPEKTDPSLKGCRYEYLKGEGKELERKEGWVYKVWTTAEGTRSEGKYGRLFRNGKEVCPKIGQIVLFTPLGEFSFVDNHRKWGWHGWKHGMIHKRLR
;
A
#
# COMPACT_ATOMS: atom_id res chain seq x y z
N MET A 1 -23.20 -3.59 20.42
CA MET A 1 -22.70 -3.25 19.07
C MET A 1 -22.72 -4.54 18.26
N ALA A 2 -23.42 -4.56 17.12
CA ALA A 2 -23.43 -5.74 16.27
C ALA A 2 -22.10 -5.80 15.51
N ALA A 3 -21.30 -6.85 15.73
CA ALA A 3 -20.06 -7.07 14.99
C ALA A 3 -20.39 -7.33 13.51
N CYS A 4 -19.54 -6.86 12.60
CA CYS A 4 -19.72 -7.12 11.18
C CYS A 4 -19.88 -8.63 10.93
N PRO A 5 -20.81 -9.06 10.07
CA PRO A 5 -20.87 -10.45 9.67
C PRO A 5 -19.56 -10.78 8.95
N VAL A 6 -18.70 -11.58 9.58
CA VAL A 6 -17.53 -12.15 8.92
C VAL A 6 -18.06 -12.99 7.76
N VAL A 7 -17.88 -12.50 6.53
CA VAL A 7 -18.26 -13.22 5.31
C VAL A 7 -17.20 -14.29 5.07
N THR A 8 -17.17 -15.33 5.92
CA THR A 8 -16.40 -16.54 5.61
C THR A 8 -17.16 -17.31 4.54
N LYS A 9 -16.50 -17.65 3.43
CA LYS A 9 -17.09 -18.53 2.40
C LYS A 9 -17.33 -19.96 2.91
N THR A 10 -16.81 -20.29 4.08
CA THR A 10 -16.95 -21.58 4.74
C THR A 10 -17.77 -21.37 6.01
N GLY A 11 -18.91 -22.05 6.10
CA GLY A 11 -19.81 -22.04 7.26
C GLY A 11 -19.20 -22.74 8.48
N GLU A 12 -18.06 -22.27 8.98
CA GLU A 12 -17.38 -22.81 10.15
C GLU A 12 -17.49 -21.85 11.33
N THR A 13 -18.27 -22.26 12.32
CA THR A 13 -18.44 -21.64 13.63
C THR A 13 -17.15 -21.52 14.45
N ARG A 14 -16.04 -22.14 14.01
CA ARG A 14 -14.74 -22.17 14.70
C ARG A 14 -13.96 -20.84 14.64
N ASP A 15 -14.08 -20.07 13.57
CA ASP A 15 -13.29 -18.84 13.41
C ASP A 15 -13.77 -17.70 14.33
N ARG A 16 -15.06 -17.66 14.68
CA ARG A 16 -15.62 -16.63 15.57
C ARG A 16 -15.05 -16.69 17.00
N ASP A 17 -14.78 -17.88 17.53
CA ASP A 17 -14.23 -18.05 18.87
C ASP A 17 -12.75 -17.66 18.96
N ILE A 18 -12.00 -17.84 17.88
CA ILE A 18 -10.60 -17.42 17.82
C ILE A 18 -10.52 -15.90 17.69
N LEU A 19 -11.34 -15.31 16.83
CA LEU A 19 -11.38 -13.87 16.63
C LEU A 19 -11.85 -13.12 17.89
N SER A 20 -12.87 -13.62 18.59
CA SER A 20 -13.34 -13.01 19.84
C SER A 20 -12.27 -13.01 20.93
N ARG A 21 -11.44 -14.06 21.00
CA ARG A 21 -10.29 -14.14 21.92
C ARG A 21 -9.14 -13.22 21.51
N ILE A 22 -8.95 -12.97 20.22
CA ILE A 22 -7.93 -12.02 19.75
C ILE A 22 -8.35 -10.59 20.13
N ILE A 23 -9.61 -10.23 19.85
CA ILE A 23 -10.15 -8.88 20.09
C ILE A 23 -10.25 -8.55 21.59
N SER A 24 -10.31 -9.55 22.48
CA SER A 24 -10.30 -9.33 23.93
C SER A 24 -8.95 -8.91 24.49
N THR A 25 -7.89 -8.93 23.67
CA THR A 25 -6.55 -8.41 24.01
C THR A 25 -6.32 -7.01 23.45
N PRO A 26 -5.45 -6.18 24.06
CA PRO A 26 -5.04 -4.93 23.45
C PRO A 26 -4.43 -5.13 22.07
N ALA A 27 -4.73 -4.24 21.13
CA ALA A 27 -4.17 -4.29 19.78
C ALA A 27 -2.64 -4.07 19.81
N ASP A 28 -1.89 -4.83 19.01
CA ASP A 28 -0.44 -4.65 18.83
C ASP A 28 -0.10 -3.33 18.14
N ARG A 29 -0.99 -2.82 17.27
CA ARG A 29 -0.83 -1.54 16.58
C ARG A 29 -2.15 -0.81 16.48
N ILE A 30 -2.10 0.52 16.60
CA ILE A 30 -3.26 1.41 16.45
C ILE A 30 -2.83 2.59 15.56
N LEU A 31 -3.58 2.84 14.49
CA LEU A 31 -3.46 4.05 13.66
C LEU A 31 -4.73 4.89 13.85
N LYS A 32 -4.60 6.20 14.11
CA LYS A 32 -5.75 7.06 14.41
C LYS A 32 -5.61 8.45 13.78
N LYS A 33 -6.67 8.95 13.16
CA LYS A 33 -6.76 10.33 12.64
C LYS A 33 -8.21 10.71 12.30
N ASP A 34 -8.62 11.94 12.65
CA ASP A 34 -9.92 12.53 12.26
C ASP A 34 -11.13 11.61 12.53
N GLY A 35 -11.18 10.98 13.71
CA GLY A 35 -12.25 10.04 14.08
C GLY A 35 -12.08 8.62 13.53
N TRP A 36 -11.17 8.39 12.58
CA TRP A 36 -10.82 7.07 12.07
C TRP A 36 -9.79 6.39 12.96
N GLU A 37 -9.98 5.09 13.21
CA GLU A 37 -9.06 4.27 13.99
C GLU A 37 -8.97 2.86 13.41
N LEU A 38 -7.76 2.43 13.04
CA LEU A 38 -7.43 1.06 12.66
C LEU A 38 -6.69 0.38 13.81
N LYS A 39 -7.26 -0.69 14.34
CA LYS A 39 -6.62 -1.57 15.33
C LYS A 39 -6.12 -2.83 14.64
N VAL A 40 -4.90 -3.25 14.94
CA VAL A 40 -4.28 -4.45 14.36
C VAL A 40 -3.71 -5.34 15.46
N TRP A 41 -4.06 -6.62 15.41
CA TRP A 41 -3.58 -7.68 16.29
C TRP A 41 -2.70 -8.64 15.49
N ILE A 42 -1.58 -9.05 16.07
CA ILE A 42 -0.66 -10.02 15.49
C ILE A 42 -0.95 -11.37 16.13
N THR A 43 -1.45 -12.33 15.35
CA THR A 43 -1.70 -13.69 15.82
C THR A 43 -0.40 -14.51 15.74
N GLY A 44 -0.18 -15.43 16.67
CA GLY A 44 0.98 -16.35 16.61
C GLY A 44 2.34 -15.65 16.54
N LYS A 45 2.50 -14.50 17.22
CA LYS A 45 3.70 -13.66 17.21
C LYS A 45 4.99 -14.47 17.43
N GLY A 46 5.95 -14.34 16.51
CA GLY A 46 7.23 -15.06 16.57
C GLY A 46 7.21 -16.50 16.05
N SER A 47 6.07 -16.98 15.54
CA SER A 47 5.94 -18.32 14.96
C SER A 47 5.90 -18.30 13.42
N ARG A 48 6.02 -19.48 12.80
CA ARG A 48 5.84 -19.66 11.35
C ARG A 48 4.39 -19.43 10.88
N SER A 49 3.45 -19.38 11.81
CA SER A 49 2.02 -19.16 11.55
C SER A 49 1.56 -17.78 12.03
N GLN A 50 2.48 -16.81 12.07
CA GLN A 50 2.14 -15.45 12.44
C GLN A 50 1.22 -14.81 11.38
N GLY A 51 0.05 -14.36 11.81
CA GLY A 51 -0.93 -13.65 10.98
C GLY A 51 -1.28 -12.27 11.53
N GLU A 52 -2.14 -11.55 10.83
CA GLU A 52 -2.56 -10.20 11.22
C GLU A 52 -4.08 -10.07 11.09
N TYR A 53 -4.73 -9.60 12.15
CA TYR A 53 -6.16 -9.31 12.18
C TYR A 53 -6.37 -7.82 12.42
N SER A 54 -7.37 -7.22 11.79
CA SER A 54 -7.56 -5.78 11.83
C SER A 54 -9.01 -5.34 11.77
N ILE A 55 -9.33 -4.30 12.54
CA ILE A 55 -10.65 -3.68 12.59
C ILE A 55 -10.48 -2.19 12.32
N LEU A 56 -11.28 -1.65 11.40
CA LEU A 56 -11.37 -0.23 11.12
C LEU A 56 -12.64 0.31 11.77
N THR A 57 -12.51 1.45 12.44
CA THR A 57 -13.64 2.15 13.04
C THR A 57 -13.64 3.63 12.63
N HIS A 58 -14.82 4.23 12.60
CA HIS A 58 -15.01 5.67 12.42
C HIS A 58 -15.95 6.17 13.52
N ASN A 59 -15.48 7.09 14.36
CA ASN A 59 -16.18 7.62 15.53
C ASN A 59 -16.66 6.52 16.52
N GLY A 60 -15.87 5.45 16.65
CA GLY A 60 -16.17 4.32 17.53
C GLY A 60 -17.10 3.26 16.92
N GLU A 61 -17.60 3.48 15.71
CA GLU A 61 -18.40 2.50 14.98
C GLU A 61 -17.53 1.70 14.02
N GLU A 62 -17.71 0.38 13.98
CA GLU A 62 -16.98 -0.50 13.07
C GLU A 62 -17.41 -0.26 11.62
N VAL A 63 -16.42 -0.13 10.73
CA VAL A 63 -16.64 0.04 9.30
C VAL A 63 -16.65 -1.33 8.65
N CYS A 64 -17.83 -1.83 8.31
CA CYS A 64 -17.97 -3.13 7.65
C CYS A 64 -17.70 -3.03 6.14
N PRO A 65 -16.93 -3.97 5.55
CA PRO A 65 -16.82 -4.07 4.11
C PRO A 65 -18.14 -4.53 3.49
N GLN A 66 -18.50 -3.95 2.35
CA GLN A 66 -19.58 -4.38 1.47
C GLN A 66 -19.16 -5.53 0.55
N LYS A 67 -17.86 -5.65 0.23
CA LYS A 67 -17.34 -6.72 -0.64
C LYS A 67 -15.89 -7.08 -0.35
N LYS A 68 -15.47 -8.26 -0.82
CA LYS A 68 -14.06 -8.67 -0.80
C LYS A 68 -13.22 -7.72 -1.66
N ASP A 69 -11.99 -7.45 -1.22
CA ASP A 69 -11.04 -6.54 -1.88
C ASP A 69 -11.56 -5.10 -2.03
N GLU A 70 -12.56 -4.70 -1.22
CA GLU A 70 -13.02 -3.32 -1.16
C GLU A 70 -11.90 -2.37 -0.78
N ILE A 71 -11.87 -1.21 -1.43
CA ILE A 71 -10.92 -0.14 -1.16
C ILE A 71 -11.67 1.05 -0.59
N LEU A 72 -11.15 1.58 0.51
CA LEU A 72 -11.69 2.74 1.21
C LEU A 72 -10.60 3.78 1.41
N VAL A 73 -10.84 5.01 0.98
CA VAL A 73 -9.92 6.13 1.21
C VAL A 73 -10.31 6.80 2.52
N THR A 74 -9.38 6.86 3.46
CA THR A 74 -9.58 7.43 4.79
C THR A 74 -8.48 8.45 5.12
N PRO A 75 -8.66 9.31 6.13
CA PRO A 75 -7.60 10.18 6.63
C PRO A 75 -6.33 9.45 7.10
N ILE A 76 -6.46 8.20 7.57
CA ILE A 76 -5.33 7.34 7.97
C ILE A 76 -4.65 6.62 6.79
N GLY A 77 -5.20 6.70 5.58
CA GLY A 77 -4.63 6.10 4.36
C GLY A 77 -5.65 5.36 3.49
N ILE A 78 -5.16 4.69 2.45
CA ILE A 78 -5.97 3.79 1.63
C ILE A 78 -6.05 2.44 2.35
N MET A 79 -7.27 2.01 2.63
CA MET A 79 -7.56 0.75 3.29
C MET A 79 -8.08 -0.24 2.25
N LYS A 80 -7.60 -1.47 2.28
CA LYS A 80 -8.10 -2.57 1.47
C LYS A 80 -8.63 -3.67 2.38
N TYR A 81 -9.85 -4.13 2.17
CA TYR A 81 -10.36 -5.26 2.92
C TYR A 81 -9.77 -6.58 2.38
N ILE A 82 -9.02 -7.28 3.24
CA ILE A 82 -8.42 -8.58 2.93
C ILE A 82 -9.09 -9.64 3.78
N ASP A 83 -9.57 -10.68 3.12
CA ASP A 83 -9.99 -11.92 3.77
C ASP A 83 -9.16 -13.07 3.19
N SER A 84 -8.05 -13.33 3.88
CA SER A 84 -7.11 -14.40 3.55
C SER A 84 -7.78 -15.76 3.72
N HIS A 85 -7.47 -16.69 2.82
CA HIS A 85 -7.88 -18.10 2.99
C HIS A 85 -6.95 -18.87 3.95
N LEU A 86 -5.81 -18.27 4.30
CA LEU A 86 -4.84 -18.81 5.26
C LEU A 86 -5.06 -18.14 6.61
N VAL A 87 -5.15 -18.93 7.67
CA VAL A 87 -5.32 -18.48 9.07
C VAL A 87 -4.17 -17.57 9.54
N TRP A 88 -3.00 -17.72 8.93
CA TRP A 88 -1.81 -16.88 9.17
C TRP A 88 -1.64 -15.76 8.15
N GLY A 89 -2.67 -15.45 7.36
CA GLY A 89 -2.67 -14.29 6.47
C GLY A 89 -3.22 -13.04 7.16
N TRP A 90 -3.49 -12.01 6.34
CA TRP A 90 -4.18 -10.82 6.82
C TRP A 90 -5.69 -11.01 6.76
N HIS A 91 -6.38 -10.63 7.82
CA HIS A 91 -7.84 -10.63 7.90
C HIS A 91 -8.33 -9.25 8.40
N GLY A 92 -9.27 -8.65 7.68
CA GLY A 92 -9.80 -7.32 7.98
C GLY A 92 -9.24 -6.21 7.09
N TRP A 93 -9.30 -4.98 7.58
CA TRP A 93 -8.79 -3.80 6.87
C TRP A 93 -7.27 -3.72 6.89
N TYR A 94 -6.67 -4.00 5.74
CA TYR A 94 -5.26 -3.81 5.50
C TYR A 94 -4.99 -2.35 5.14
N PRO A 95 -4.14 -1.63 5.87
CA PRO A 95 -3.63 -0.36 5.38
C PRO A 95 -2.74 -0.73 4.19
N GLU A 96 -3.22 -0.44 2.98
CA GLU A 96 -2.37 -0.55 1.82
C GLU A 96 -1.15 0.32 2.12
N LYS A 97 0.05 -0.20 1.84
CA LYS A 97 1.32 0.48 2.18
C LYS A 97 1.53 1.76 1.35
N THR A 98 0.48 2.48 1.03
CA THR A 98 0.50 3.90 0.77
C THR A 98 0.48 4.65 2.11
N ASP A 99 1.57 4.49 2.89
CA ASP A 99 2.03 5.60 3.72
C ASP A 99 3.02 6.43 2.88
N PRO A 100 2.55 7.47 2.18
CA PRO A 100 3.43 8.39 1.47
C PRO A 100 4.30 9.23 2.42
N SER A 101 4.03 9.25 3.73
CA SER A 101 4.83 9.98 4.71
C SER A 101 5.98 9.16 5.33
N LEU A 102 5.98 7.82 5.26
CA LEU A 102 7.06 7.00 5.84
C LEU A 102 7.91 6.19 4.85
N LYS A 103 7.49 5.91 3.60
CA LYS A 103 8.36 5.21 2.61
C LYS A 103 8.19 5.61 1.14
N GLY A 104 7.35 6.61 0.83
CA GLY A 104 6.89 6.93 -0.54
C GLY A 104 7.94 7.40 -1.56
N CYS A 105 9.20 7.58 -1.15
CA CYS A 105 10.30 7.87 -2.08
C CYS A 105 11.49 6.92 -1.94
N ARG A 106 11.64 6.18 -0.83
CA ARG A 106 12.87 5.42 -0.56
C ARG A 106 12.79 3.99 -1.08
N TYR A 107 13.16 3.81 -2.34
CA TYR A 107 13.68 2.53 -2.81
C TYR A 107 15.16 2.41 -2.39
N GLU A 108 15.41 2.09 -1.12
CA GLU A 108 16.77 2.02 -0.53
C GLU A 108 17.69 0.99 -1.21
N TYR A 109 17.12 0.11 -2.04
CA TYR A 109 17.85 -0.89 -2.81
C TYR A 109 18.28 -0.42 -4.20
N LEU A 110 17.86 0.77 -4.66
CA LEU A 110 18.38 1.37 -5.89
C LEU A 110 19.77 1.93 -5.60
N LYS A 111 20.80 1.26 -6.09
CA LYS A 111 22.18 1.73 -6.06
C LYS A 111 22.52 2.43 -7.39
N GLY A 112 23.31 3.50 -7.31
CA GLY A 112 23.79 4.24 -8.49
C GLY A 112 22.89 5.39 -8.94
N GLU A 113 23.32 6.10 -9.98
CA GLU A 113 22.60 7.23 -10.54
C GLU A 113 21.57 6.75 -11.57
N GLY A 114 20.33 7.20 -11.42
CA GLY A 114 19.26 6.91 -12.39
C GLY A 114 19.52 7.69 -13.68
N LYS A 115 19.13 7.09 -14.81
CA LYS A 115 19.20 7.74 -16.11
C LYS A 115 18.18 8.87 -16.14
N GLU A 116 18.66 10.10 -16.26
CA GLU A 116 17.81 11.25 -16.54
C GLU A 116 17.18 11.10 -17.93
N LEU A 117 15.85 11.14 -17.98
CA LEU A 117 15.12 11.04 -19.23
C LEU A 117 14.63 12.41 -19.70
N GLU A 118 14.19 13.27 -18.77
CA GLU A 118 13.63 14.57 -19.11
C GLU A 118 13.91 15.62 -18.03
N ARG A 119 14.07 16.88 -18.47
CA ARG A 119 14.28 18.04 -17.60
C ARG A 119 13.61 19.28 -18.19
N LYS A 120 12.87 20.02 -17.37
CA LYS A 120 12.23 21.28 -17.76
C LYS A 120 11.83 22.08 -16.53
N GLU A 121 12.12 23.38 -16.51
CA GLU A 121 11.62 24.30 -15.46
C GLU A 121 11.88 23.82 -14.02
N GLY A 122 13.09 23.31 -13.76
CA GLY A 122 13.47 22.77 -12.45
C GLY A 122 12.90 21.39 -12.12
N TRP A 123 12.06 20.81 -12.99
CA TRP A 123 11.64 19.42 -12.93
C TRP A 123 12.66 18.52 -13.59
N VAL A 124 12.90 17.35 -12.99
CA VAL A 124 13.77 16.30 -13.51
C VAL A 124 13.11 14.96 -13.29
N TYR A 125 13.09 14.15 -14.33
CA TYR A 125 12.58 12.78 -14.27
C TYR A 125 13.71 11.78 -14.55
N LYS A 126 13.92 10.86 -13.62
CA LYS A 126 14.99 9.85 -13.69
C LYS A 126 14.41 8.45 -13.58
N VAL A 127 15.00 7.49 -14.29
CA VAL A 127 14.63 6.08 -14.25
C VAL A 127 15.84 5.21 -13.87
N TRP A 128 15.64 4.31 -12.92
CA TRP A 128 16.58 3.23 -12.61
C TRP A 128 16.05 1.94 -13.19
N THR A 129 16.95 1.15 -13.77
CA THR A 129 16.65 -0.22 -14.20
C THR A 129 17.38 -1.18 -13.27
N THR A 130 16.68 -2.13 -12.67
CA THR A 130 17.28 -3.20 -11.86
C THR A 130 17.40 -4.46 -12.70
N ALA A 131 18.54 -5.15 -12.61
CA ALA A 131 18.77 -6.43 -13.29
C ALA A 131 18.43 -6.39 -14.79
N GLU A 132 18.96 -5.39 -15.49
CA GLU A 132 18.74 -5.14 -16.91
C GLU A 132 19.04 -6.39 -17.75
N GLY A 133 18.14 -6.70 -18.70
CA GLY A 133 18.25 -7.87 -19.56
C GLY A 133 17.86 -9.21 -18.92
N THR A 134 17.34 -9.20 -17.68
CA THR A 134 16.83 -10.41 -17.02
C THR A 134 15.30 -10.46 -16.98
N ARG A 135 14.73 -11.65 -16.77
CA ARG A 135 13.28 -11.83 -16.52
C ARG A 135 12.77 -11.11 -15.25
N SER A 136 13.68 -10.63 -14.42
CA SER A 136 13.39 -9.91 -13.18
C SER A 136 13.71 -8.41 -13.31
N GLU A 137 13.78 -7.90 -14.54
CA GLU A 137 13.99 -6.48 -14.79
C GLU A 137 12.88 -5.63 -14.15
N GLY A 138 13.29 -4.60 -13.43
CA GLY A 138 12.41 -3.63 -12.79
C GLY A 138 12.79 -2.21 -13.21
N LYS A 139 11.80 -1.33 -13.36
CA LYS A 139 11.99 0.08 -13.71
C LYS A 139 11.41 0.96 -12.62
N TYR A 140 12.18 1.95 -12.17
CA TYR A 140 11.82 2.81 -11.06
C TYR A 140 11.90 4.26 -11.52
N GLY A 141 10.76 4.91 -11.68
CA GLY A 141 10.71 6.32 -12.04
C GLY A 141 10.64 7.20 -10.80
N ARG A 142 11.54 8.19 -10.72
CA ARG A 142 11.55 9.20 -9.64
C ARG A 142 11.51 10.58 -10.25
N LEU A 143 10.73 11.45 -9.63
CA LEU A 143 10.47 12.80 -10.10
C LEU A 143 11.03 13.78 -9.08
N PHE A 144 11.71 14.81 -9.56
CA PHE A 144 12.35 15.82 -8.73
C PHE A 144 11.88 17.20 -9.16
N ARG A 145 11.75 18.11 -8.21
CA ARG A 145 11.51 19.53 -8.42
C ARG A 145 12.53 20.31 -7.62
N ASN A 146 13.35 21.12 -8.30
CA ASN A 146 14.41 21.92 -7.70
C ASN A 146 15.36 21.09 -6.81
N GLY A 147 15.74 19.90 -7.29
CA GLY A 147 16.62 18.98 -6.58
C GLY A 147 15.97 18.19 -5.44
N LYS A 148 14.70 18.45 -5.10
CA LYS A 148 13.96 17.70 -4.09
C LYS A 148 13.07 16.66 -4.76
N GLU A 149 13.10 15.44 -4.26
CA GLU A 149 12.22 14.37 -4.76
C GLU A 149 10.76 14.68 -4.43
N VAL A 150 9.88 14.45 -5.40
CA VAL A 150 8.44 14.63 -5.29
C VAL A 150 7.82 13.27 -5.02
N CYS A 151 7.37 13.03 -3.78
CA CYS A 151 6.61 11.83 -3.43
C CYS A 151 5.12 12.03 -3.75
N PRO A 152 4.37 10.96 -4.09
CA PRO A 152 2.92 11.05 -4.22
C PRO A 152 2.29 11.46 -2.88
N LYS A 153 1.24 12.28 -2.91
CA LYS A 153 0.41 12.54 -1.73
C LYS A 153 -0.60 11.39 -1.51
N ILE A 154 -1.21 11.32 -0.32
CA ILE A 154 -2.27 10.34 -0.03
C ILE A 154 -3.38 10.48 -1.08
N GLY A 155 -3.73 9.36 -1.73
CA GLY A 155 -4.75 9.33 -2.79
C GLY A 155 -4.31 9.93 -4.13
N GLN A 156 -3.08 10.41 -4.26
CA GLN A 156 -2.59 10.98 -5.51
C GLN A 156 -2.03 9.90 -6.44
N ILE A 157 -2.82 9.57 -7.46
CA ILE A 157 -2.46 8.60 -8.50
C ILE A 157 -1.88 9.28 -9.74
N VAL A 158 -2.21 10.55 -9.98
CA VAL A 158 -1.79 11.32 -11.17
C VAL A 158 -1.19 12.66 -10.74
N LEU A 159 -0.14 13.09 -11.45
CA LEU A 159 0.50 14.38 -11.28
C LEU A 159 0.78 15.00 -12.65
N PHE A 160 0.28 16.22 -12.85
CA PHE A 160 0.60 17.03 -14.02
C PHE A 160 1.76 17.97 -13.70
N THR A 161 2.75 17.99 -14.59
CA THR A 161 3.94 18.83 -14.48
C THR A 161 4.26 19.45 -15.84
N PRO A 162 5.21 20.41 -15.91
CA PRO A 162 5.72 20.91 -17.19
C PRO A 162 6.36 19.85 -18.09
N LEU A 163 6.79 18.70 -17.52
CA LEU A 163 7.29 17.54 -18.27
C LEU A 163 6.14 16.74 -18.92
N GLY A 164 4.98 16.71 -18.27
CA GLY A 164 3.81 15.97 -18.73
C GLY A 164 3.01 15.38 -17.58
N GLU A 165 2.14 14.44 -17.93
CA GLU A 165 1.34 13.65 -17.00
C GLU A 165 2.15 12.46 -16.48
N PHE A 166 2.12 12.25 -15.16
CA PHE A 166 2.69 11.08 -14.51
C PHE A 166 1.62 10.34 -13.72
N SER A 167 1.67 9.02 -13.78
CA SER A 167 0.91 8.15 -12.87
C SER A 167 1.84 7.50 -11.85
N PHE A 168 1.44 7.44 -10.57
CA PHE A 168 2.23 6.73 -9.56
C PHE A 168 1.85 5.25 -9.54
N VAL A 169 2.84 4.37 -9.65
CA VAL A 169 2.67 2.92 -9.64
C VAL A 169 3.31 2.35 -8.38
N ASP A 170 2.47 1.92 -7.45
CA ASP A 170 2.93 1.13 -6.30
C ASP A 170 2.86 -0.37 -6.62
N ASN A 171 3.99 -0.92 -7.05
CA ASN A 171 4.11 -2.34 -7.34
C ASN A 171 4.84 -3.04 -6.20
N HIS A 172 4.19 -4.04 -5.61
CA HIS A 172 4.73 -4.84 -4.51
C HIS A 172 5.82 -5.83 -4.95
N ARG A 173 5.92 -6.14 -6.25
CA ARG A 173 6.89 -7.07 -6.83
C ARG A 173 8.07 -6.30 -7.37
N LYS A 174 9.31 -6.67 -7.04
CA LYS A 174 10.53 -5.94 -7.48
C LYS A 174 10.75 -5.85 -9.00
N TRP A 175 9.99 -6.64 -9.77
CA TRP A 175 10.02 -6.67 -11.22
C TRP A 175 8.83 -5.89 -11.81
N GLY A 176 9.04 -5.26 -12.96
CA GLY A 176 8.07 -4.34 -13.55
C GLY A 176 8.27 -2.88 -13.12
N TRP A 177 7.24 -2.06 -13.30
CA TRP A 177 7.35 -0.60 -13.07
C TRP A 177 7.00 -0.20 -11.64
N HIS A 178 7.72 0.77 -11.09
CA HIS A 178 7.57 1.35 -9.77
C HIS A 178 7.74 2.86 -9.79
N GLY A 179 7.05 3.56 -8.90
CA GLY A 179 7.17 5.01 -8.74
C GLY A 179 6.43 5.78 -9.82
N TRP A 180 6.91 6.98 -10.15
CA TRP A 180 6.29 7.82 -11.18
C TRP A 180 6.50 7.22 -12.58
N LYS A 181 5.42 7.06 -13.33
CA LYS A 181 5.42 6.62 -14.72
C LYS A 181 4.97 7.75 -15.62
N HIS A 182 5.84 8.17 -16.53
CA HIS A 182 5.49 9.19 -17.52
C HIS A 182 4.44 8.64 -18.51
N GLY A 183 3.29 9.29 -18.62
CA GLY A 183 2.15 8.87 -19.44
C GLY A 183 2.45 8.83 -20.95
N MET A 184 3.43 9.60 -21.42
CA MET A 184 3.74 9.72 -22.86
C MET A 184 4.94 8.90 -23.38
N ILE A 185 5.62 8.07 -22.57
CA ILE A 185 6.73 7.26 -23.10
C ILE A 185 6.21 5.94 -23.69
N HIS A 186 5.55 6.06 -24.85
CA HIS A 186 5.36 4.95 -25.82
C HIS A 186 6.33 5.04 -27.00
N LYS A 187 7.36 5.89 -26.94
CA LYS A 187 8.51 5.74 -27.82
C LYS A 187 9.35 4.58 -27.31
N ARG A 188 9.20 3.42 -27.97
CA ARG A 188 10.10 2.26 -27.88
C ARG A 188 11.54 2.77 -27.77
N LEU A 189 12.15 2.62 -26.60
CA LEU A 189 13.60 2.53 -26.51
C LEU A 189 13.94 1.21 -27.23
N ARG A 190 14.40 1.33 -28.48
CA ARG A 190 15.07 0.25 -29.20
C ARG A 190 16.51 0.16 -28.71
#